data_AF-A0A842MCD6-F1
#
_entry.id   AF-A0A842MCD6-F1
#
_cell.length_a   1.000
_cell.length_b   1.000
_cell.length_c   1.000
_cell.angle_alpha   90.00
_cell.angle_beta   90.00
_cell.angle_gamma   90.00
#
_symmetry.space_group_name_H-M   'P 1'
#
loop_
_entity.id
_entity.type
_entity.pdbx_description
1 polymer ?
#
loop_
_entity_poly.entity_id
_entity_poly.type
_entity_poly.pdbx_seq_one_letter_code
_entity_poly.pdbx_strand_id
1 'polypeptide(L)'
;YNRRSLPVRKGDKVEIMRGDFKGHQGKIERVDLKNYKVYVEGATIQKVDGTTTYFPIHPSNLQIIELNLEDEKRLKVLERKG
;
A
#
# COMPACT_ATOMS: atom_id res chain seq x y z
N TYR A 1 4.82 -1.55 -17.57
CA TYR A 1 3.77 -2.60 -17.60
C TYR A 1 2.45 -1.96 -18.03
N ASN A 2 1.82 -2.38 -19.13
CA ASN A 2 0.60 -1.74 -19.67
C ASN A 2 -0.66 -2.10 -18.85
N ARG A 3 -0.64 -1.85 -17.52
CA ARG A 3 -1.71 -2.16 -16.58
C ARG A 3 -2.00 -0.93 -15.72
N ARG A 4 -3.28 -0.60 -15.58
CA ARG A 4 -3.74 0.55 -14.79
C ARG A 4 -3.66 0.31 -13.28
N SER A 5 -3.75 -0.94 -12.83
CA SER A 5 -3.79 -1.30 -11.41
C SER A 5 -3.20 -2.69 -11.16
N LEU A 6 -2.65 -2.89 -9.97
CA LEU A 6 -2.13 -4.17 -9.50
C LEU A 6 -2.57 -4.41 -8.04
N PRO A 7 -2.70 -5.68 -7.61
CA PRO A 7 -2.92 -6.00 -6.21
C PRO A 7 -1.74 -5.53 -5.35
N VAL A 8 -2.04 -4.77 -4.32
CA VAL A 8 -1.03 -4.25 -3.38
C VAL A 8 -0.52 -5.35 -2.45
N ARG A 9 0.77 -5.34 -2.17
CA ARG A 9 1.45 -6.31 -1.30
C ARG A 9 2.36 -5.61 -0.29
N LYS A 10 2.72 -6.35 0.75
CA LYS A 10 3.73 -5.92 1.71
C LYS A 10 5.05 -5.62 0.98
N GLY A 11 5.68 -4.51 1.33
CA GLY A 11 6.92 -4.04 0.71
C GLY A 11 6.76 -3.23 -0.58
N ASP A 12 5.55 -3.13 -1.16
CA ASP A 12 5.32 -2.14 -2.22
C ASP A 12 5.43 -0.72 -1.63
N LYS A 13 5.98 0.22 -2.39
CA LYS A 13 6.02 1.65 -2.03
C LYS A 13 4.81 2.34 -2.62
N VAL A 14 4.04 2.99 -1.77
CA VAL A 14 2.80 3.66 -2.14
C VAL A 14 2.79 5.11 -1.72
N GLU A 15 2.02 5.91 -2.45
CA GLU A 15 1.67 7.28 -2.15
C GLU A 15 0.19 7.38 -1.83
N ILE A 16 -0.14 8.15 -0.80
CA ILE A 16 -1.53 8.40 -0.41
C ILE A 16 -2.07 9.58 -1.21
N MET A 17 -3.09 9.34 -2.03
CA MET A 17 -3.66 10.35 -2.93
C MET A 17 -4.79 11.16 -2.28
N ARG A 18 -5.45 10.59 -1.27
CA ARG A 18 -6.64 11.16 -0.63
C ARG A 18 -6.61 10.97 0.89
N GLY A 19 -7.27 11.88 1.61
CA GLY A 19 -7.35 11.90 3.07
C GLY A 19 -6.33 12.83 3.71
N ASP A 20 -6.21 12.76 5.04
CA ASP A 20 -5.37 13.67 5.83
C ASP A 20 -3.87 13.47 5.57
N PHE A 21 -3.48 12.26 5.17
CA PHE A 21 -2.10 11.88 4.84
C PHE A 21 -1.76 12.05 3.35
N LYS A 22 -2.49 12.91 2.62
CA LYS A 22 -2.27 13.12 1.18
C LYS A 22 -0.85 13.57 0.87
N GLY A 23 -0.23 12.98 -0.15
CA GLY A 23 1.15 13.25 -0.59
C GLY A 23 2.20 12.52 0.23
N HIS A 24 1.81 11.76 1.25
CA HIS A 24 2.74 10.96 2.02
C HIS A 24 3.08 9.68 1.25
N GLN A 25 4.39 9.39 1.17
CA GLN A 25 4.93 8.19 0.55
C GLN A 25 5.48 7.27 1.62
N GLY A 26 5.14 5.99 1.53
CA GLY A 26 5.59 4.99 2.50
C GLY A 26 5.53 3.58 1.96
N LYS A 27 6.20 2.65 2.65
CA LYS A 27 6.11 1.22 2.34
C LYS A 27 4.88 0.62 3.00
N ILE A 28 4.32 -0.42 2.39
CA ILE A 28 3.24 -1.19 2.99
C ILE A 28 3.82 -2.18 3.99
N GLU A 29 3.46 -1.98 5.25
CA GLU A 29 3.84 -2.88 6.35
C GLU A 29 2.87 -4.08 6.42
N ARG A 30 1.57 -3.79 6.32
CA ARG A 30 0.53 -4.79 6.48
C ARG A 30 -0.65 -4.55 5.54
N VAL A 31 -1.16 -5.65 4.99
CA VAL A 31 -2.41 -5.70 4.22
C VAL A 31 -3.38 -6.59 4.99
N ASP A 32 -4.55 -6.06 5.32
CA ASP A 32 -5.67 -6.80 5.90
C ASP A 32 -6.73 -7.04 4.82
N LEU A 33 -6.77 -8.29 4.33
CA LEU A 33 -7.71 -8.73 3.29
C LEU A 33 -9.13 -8.89 3.82
N LYS A 34 -9.32 -9.09 5.13
CA LYS A 34 -10.66 -9.29 5.71
C LYS A 34 -11.44 -7.98 5.72
N ASN A 35 -10.76 -6.88 6.03
CA ASN A 35 -11.35 -5.55 6.13
C ASN A 35 -11.01 -4.63 4.95
N TYR A 36 -10.30 -5.13 3.94
CA TYR A 36 -9.80 -4.35 2.80
C TYR A 36 -9.04 -3.08 3.23
N LYS A 37 -8.18 -3.22 4.25
CA LYS A 37 -7.40 -2.12 4.83
C LYS A 37 -5.91 -2.34 4.63
N VAL A 38 -5.19 -1.27 4.35
CA VAL A 38 -3.74 -1.25 4.17
C VAL A 38 -3.14 -0.33 5.24
N TYR A 39 -2.01 -0.75 5.78
CA TYR A 39 -1.23 0.01 6.75
C TYR A 39 0.08 0.40 6.09
N VAL A 40 0.30 1.71 6.02
CA VAL A 40 1.46 2.32 5.36
C VAL A 40 2.37 2.89 6.43
N GLU A 41 3.67 2.68 6.26
CA GLU A 41 4.71 3.27 7.09
C GLU A 41 4.65 4.80 7.01
N GLY A 42 4.69 5.48 8.16
CA GLY A 42 4.57 6.93 8.26
C GLY A 42 3.13 7.46 8.39
N ALA A 43 2.12 6.69 7.99
CA ALA A 43 0.71 6.99 8.30
C ALA A 43 0.35 6.47 9.69
N THR A 44 0.74 7.19 10.74
CA THR A 44 0.49 6.81 12.14
C THR A 44 -0.41 7.82 12.86
N ILE A 45 -1.16 7.30 13.83
CA ILE A 45 -1.99 8.06 14.76
C ILE A 45 -1.38 7.88 16.15
N GLN A 46 -1.20 8.97 16.89
CA GLN A 46 -0.88 8.90 18.30
C GLN A 46 -2.18 8.79 19.11
N LYS A 47 -2.28 7.77 19.94
CA LYS A 47 -3.36 7.65 20.93
C LYS A 47 -3.05 8.51 22.15
N VAL A 48 -4.09 8.82 22.93
CA VAL A 48 -3.97 9.54 24.22
C VAL A 48 -3.01 8.82 25.17
N ASP A 49 -2.95 7.49 25.09
CA ASP A 49 -2.05 6.64 25.88
C ASP A 49 -0.58 6.68 25.42
N GLY A 50 -0.23 7.51 24.42
CA GLY A 50 1.13 7.67 23.89
C GLY A 50 1.57 6.60 22.89
N THR A 51 0.80 5.52 22.72
CA THR A 51 1.10 4.48 21.72
C THR A 51 0.83 4.99 20.30
N THR A 52 1.73 4.70 19.37
CA THR A 52 1.53 4.94 17.93
C THR A 52 0.84 3.73 17.29
N THR A 53 -0.20 3.97 16.51
CA THR A 53 -0.87 2.92 15.71
C THR A 53 -0.99 3.37 14.28
N TYR A 54 -0.82 2.46 13.33
CA TYR A 54 -0.98 2.80 11.91
C TYR A 54 -2.43 3.16 11.58
N PHE A 55 -2.60 4.21 10.78
CA PHE A 55 -3.89 4.61 10.24
C PHE A 55 -4.32 3.59 9.17
N PRO A 56 -5.53 3.02 9.27
CA PRO A 56 -6.04 2.09 8.26
C PRO A 56 -6.48 2.84 7.00
N ILE A 57 -5.87 2.56 5.86
CA ILE A 57 -6.16 3.22 4.59
C ILE A 57 -6.85 2.26 3.63
N HIS A 58 -7.86 2.75 2.89
CA HIS A 58 -8.47 1.98 1.81
C HIS A 58 -7.54 1.98 0.59
N PRO A 59 -7.28 0.82 -0.05
CA PRO A 59 -6.33 0.72 -1.16
C PRO A 59 -6.68 1.60 -2.38
N SER A 60 -7.96 1.94 -2.58
CA SER A 60 -8.37 2.87 -3.66
C SER A 60 -7.86 4.30 -3.51
N ASN A 61 -7.43 4.68 -2.30
CA ASN A 61 -6.84 5.98 -2.03
C ASN A 61 -5.31 5.98 -2.18
N LEU A 62 -4.73 4.84 -2.57
CA LEU A 62 -3.29 4.66 -2.74
C LEU A 62 -2.91 4.62 -4.22
N GLN A 63 -1.74 5.14 -4.52
CA GLN A 63 -1.05 4.99 -5.79
C GLN A 63 0.25 4.22 -5.56
N ILE A 64 0.55 3.22 -6.38
CA ILE A 64 1.80 2.46 -6.29
C ILE A 64 2.89 3.25 -7.02
N ILE A 65 4.01 3.53 -6.35
CA ILE A 65 5.20 4.17 -6.94
C ILE A 65 6.20 3.10 -7.38
N GLU A 66 6.54 2.19 -6.46
CA GLU A 66 7.49 1.10 -6.71
C GLU A 66 6.85 -0.23 -6.32
N LEU A 67 7.02 -1.23 -7.17
CA LEU A 67 6.55 -2.58 -6.95
C LEU A 67 7.67 -3.42 -6.32
N ASN A 68 7.33 -4.20 -5.29
CA ASN A 68 8.19 -5.29 -4.88
C ASN A 68 8.02 -6.46 -5.88
N LEU A 69 9.13 -6.87 -6.50
CA LEU A 69 9.21 -7.90 -7.54
C LEU A 69 9.92 -9.18 -7.07
N GLU A 70 10.13 -9.36 -5.76
CA GLU A 70 10.77 -10.57 -5.20
C GLU A 70 10.05 -11.88 -5.56
N ASP A 71 8.73 -11.84 -5.82
CA ASP A 71 7.94 -13.02 -6.16
C ASP A 71 7.87 -13.26 -7.68
N GLU A 72 8.45 -14.38 -8.13
CA GLU A 72 8.40 -14.83 -9.52
C GLU A 72 6.98 -14.95 -10.09
N LYS A 73 5.99 -15.31 -9.26
CA LYS A 73 4.59 -15.41 -9.72
C LYS A 73 4.02 -14.03 -10.03
N ARG A 74 4.43 -13.00 -9.30
CA ARG A 74 4.01 -11.62 -9.52
C ARG A 74 4.60 -11.07 -10.81
N LEU A 75 5.89 -11.35 -11.06
CA LEU A 75 6.57 -11.05 -12.32
C LEU A 75 5.86 -11.70 -13.52
N LYS A 76 5.56 -13.01 -13.45
CA LYS A 76 4.83 -13.72 -14.52
C LYS A 76 3.45 -13.11 -14.83
N VAL A 77 2.74 -12.61 -13.82
CA VAL A 77 1.44 -11.93 -14.01
C VAL A 77 1.59 -10.55 -14.64
N LEU A 78 2.67 -9.84 -14.30
CA LEU A 78 3.03 -8.54 -14.88
C LEU A 78 3.44 -8.66 -16.35
N GLU A 79 4.14 -9.72 -16.72
CA GLU A 79 4.62 -9.99 -18.08
C GLU A 79 3.56 -10.62 -18.99
N ARG A 80 2.52 -11.24 -18.41
CA ARG A 80 1.35 -11.68 -19.18
C ARG A 80 0.66 -10.47 -19.81
N LYS A 81 1.02 -10.20 -21.07
CA LYS A 81 0.18 -9.50 -22.03
C LYS A 81 -1.10 -10.31 -22.18
N GLY A 82 -2.22 -9.70 -21.80
CA GLY A 82 -3.51 -10.11 -22.36
C GLY A 82 -3.53 -9.77 -23.84
#